data_AF-A0A623TC87-F1
#
_entry.id   AF-A0A623TC87-F1
#
_cell.length_a   1.000
_cell.length_b   1.000
_cell.length_c   1.000
_cell.angle_alpha   90.00
_cell.angle_beta   90.00
_cell.angle_gamma   90.00
#
_symmetry.space_group_name_H-M   'P 1'
#
loop_
_entity.id
_entity.type
_entity.pdbx_description
1 polymer ?
#
loop_
_entity_poly.entity_id
_entity_poly.type
_entity_poly.pdbx_seq_one_letter_code
_entity_poly.pdbx_strand_id
1 'polypeptide(L)'
;PIDLENEITLIDYINDINNGGMFEMFNTINYSKSNNILYIDHDLLKPNNVCNLMSNLSTILKFDLPSDTSYFKKMIMHKFWSYLPLILKIDVSIIIEITYNKTEYMIDLFSFFNINSFIFNEKIYAYTNNKELNIIKENNNLYKSIFTFLNNFIDNFNYYYNDYLKNIRDEKYILHYFKNNIKDRQILKQILDKELSHIKQHRPDIVASWKYYQEFEKICKDG
;
A
#
# COMPACT_ATOMS: atom_id res chain seq x y z
N PRO A 1 -2.45 3.43 27.46
CA PRO A 1 -3.83 3.01 27.17
C PRO A 1 -4.37 3.84 26.00
N ILE A 2 -4.23 3.31 24.79
CA ILE A 2 -4.99 3.81 23.65
C ILE A 2 -6.40 3.27 23.86
N ASP A 3 -7.36 4.18 23.90
CA ASP A 3 -8.77 3.89 24.12
C ASP A 3 -9.28 3.03 22.96
N LEU A 4 -9.51 1.74 23.22
CA LEU A 4 -9.95 0.73 22.25
C LEU A 4 -11.50 0.67 22.16
N GLU A 5 -12.23 1.60 22.76
CA GLU A 5 -13.69 1.51 22.90
C GLU A 5 -14.50 1.98 21.69
N ASN A 6 -13.89 2.60 20.68
CA ASN A 6 -14.59 2.97 19.43
C ASN A 6 -13.99 2.23 18.24
N GLU A 7 -14.47 1.02 17.96
CA GLU A 7 -14.19 0.35 16.68
C GLU A 7 -14.74 1.22 15.53
N ILE A 8 -13.86 1.81 14.74
CA ILE A 8 -14.22 2.51 13.50
C ILE A 8 -14.94 1.50 12.59
N THR A 9 -16.18 1.81 12.24
CA THR A 9 -16.97 0.95 11.35
C THR A 9 -16.57 1.15 9.89
N LEU A 10 -17.00 0.25 9.00
CA LEU A 10 -16.73 0.43 7.57
C LEU A 10 -17.40 1.71 7.03
N ILE A 11 -18.56 2.07 7.56
CA ILE A 11 -19.28 3.28 7.12
C ILE A 11 -18.61 4.56 7.61
N ASP A 12 -18.00 4.56 8.79
CA ASP A 12 -17.19 5.68 9.26
C ASP A 12 -16.03 5.95 8.31
N TYR A 13 -15.33 4.89 7.89
CA TYR A 13 -14.23 5.00 6.92
C TYR A 13 -14.68 5.55 5.56
N ILE A 14 -15.85 5.13 5.07
CA ILE A 14 -16.41 5.63 3.81
C ILE A 14 -16.81 7.10 3.92
N ASN A 15 -17.42 7.48 5.05
CA ASN A 15 -17.78 8.86 5.30
C ASN A 15 -16.53 9.75 5.40
N ASP A 16 -15.47 9.28 6.05
CA ASP A 16 -14.20 10.00 6.13
C ASP A 16 -13.57 10.20 4.75
N ILE A 17 -13.55 9.16 3.91
CA ILE A 17 -13.09 9.26 2.50
C ILE A 17 -13.93 10.28 1.73
N ASN A 18 -15.26 10.23 1.86
CA ASN A 18 -16.16 11.13 1.17
C ASN A 18 -16.01 12.59 1.63
N ASN A 19 -15.94 12.81 2.94
CA ASN A 19 -15.76 14.14 3.53
C ASN A 19 -14.36 14.71 3.26
N GLY A 20 -13.36 13.84 3.11
CA GLY A 20 -12.00 14.20 2.70
C GLY A 20 -11.85 14.53 1.22
N GLY A 21 -12.95 14.55 0.45
CA GLY A 21 -12.94 14.92 -0.98
C GLY A 21 -12.35 13.86 -1.90
N MET A 22 -12.20 12.61 -1.44
CA MET A 22 -11.69 11.54 -2.32
C MET A 22 -12.73 11.09 -3.38
N PHE A 23 -14.02 11.36 -3.13
CA PHE A 23 -15.12 11.12 -4.07
C PHE A 23 -15.56 12.43 -4.76
N GLU A 24 -14.65 13.03 -5.53
CA GLU A 24 -14.90 14.27 -6.28
C GLU A 24 -14.59 14.14 -7.77
N MET A 25 -14.47 12.92 -8.29
CA MET A 25 -14.14 12.69 -9.71
C MET A 25 -15.21 13.28 -10.63
N PHE A 26 -16.49 13.05 -10.33
CA PHE A 26 -17.58 13.59 -11.14
C PHE A 26 -17.56 15.12 -11.18
N ASN A 27 -17.36 15.74 -10.02
CA ASN A 27 -17.26 17.19 -9.90
C ASN A 27 -16.03 17.71 -10.66
N THR A 28 -14.87 17.09 -10.48
CA THR A 28 -13.61 17.49 -11.13
C THR A 28 -13.73 17.44 -12.64
N ILE A 29 -14.32 16.38 -13.19
CA ILE A 29 -14.57 16.24 -14.62
C ILE A 29 -15.51 17.35 -15.11
N ASN A 30 -16.64 17.57 -14.42
CA ASN A 30 -17.60 18.60 -14.80
C ASN A 30 -17.01 20.01 -14.75
N TYR A 31 -16.18 20.32 -13.74
CA TYR A 31 -15.53 21.63 -13.61
C TYR A 31 -14.45 21.83 -14.67
N SER A 32 -13.71 20.78 -15.04
CA SER A 32 -12.62 20.88 -16.02
C SER A 32 -13.10 21.33 -17.40
N LYS A 33 -14.38 21.05 -17.75
CA LYS A 33 -14.95 21.24 -19.11
C LYS A 33 -14.06 20.67 -20.22
N SER A 34 -13.20 19.70 -19.90
CA SER A 34 -12.28 19.12 -20.86
C SER A 34 -13.02 18.10 -21.70
N ASN A 35 -12.95 18.26 -23.02
CA ASN A 35 -13.44 17.25 -23.96
C ASN A 35 -12.39 16.16 -24.23
N ASN A 36 -11.16 16.34 -23.73
CA ASN A 36 -10.04 15.44 -23.99
C ASN A 36 -9.68 14.69 -22.72
N ILE A 37 -10.53 13.73 -22.35
CA ILE A 37 -10.33 12.86 -21.18
C ILE A 37 -9.79 11.52 -21.65
N LEU A 38 -8.62 11.14 -21.14
CA LEU A 38 -8.02 9.84 -21.40
C LEU A 38 -8.36 8.88 -20.25
N TYR A 39 -8.94 7.73 -20.60
CA TYR A 39 -9.30 6.69 -19.64
C TYR A 39 -8.29 5.56 -19.69
N ILE A 40 -7.70 5.25 -18.54
CA ILE A 40 -6.72 4.19 -18.38
C ILE A 40 -7.34 3.12 -17.48
N ASP A 41 -7.46 1.90 -17.99
CA ASP A 41 -7.82 0.75 -17.17
C ASP A 41 -6.67 0.44 -16.21
N HIS A 42 -6.99 0.21 -14.93
CA HIS A 42 -6.02 -0.16 -13.91
C HIS A 42 -5.20 -1.39 -14.30
N ASP A 43 -5.76 -2.34 -15.05
CA ASP A 43 -5.03 -3.51 -15.51
C ASP A 43 -3.83 -3.18 -16.42
N LEU A 44 -3.86 -2.03 -17.09
CA LEU A 44 -2.73 -1.54 -17.90
C LEU A 44 -1.58 -0.98 -17.05
N LEU A 45 -1.84 -0.63 -15.79
CA LEU A 45 -0.84 -0.14 -14.85
C LEU A 45 0.00 -1.26 -14.23
N LYS A 46 -0.37 -2.53 -14.44
CA LYS A 46 0.38 -3.68 -13.93
C LYS A 46 1.78 -3.77 -14.56
N PRO A 47 2.81 -4.30 -13.85
CA PRO A 47 4.19 -4.32 -14.33
C PRO A 47 4.42 -4.95 -15.72
N ASN A 48 3.58 -5.90 -16.12
CA ASN A 48 3.68 -6.56 -17.43
C ASN A 48 3.13 -5.70 -18.58
N ASN A 49 2.25 -4.74 -18.29
CA ASN A 49 1.54 -3.93 -19.29
C ASN A 49 2.03 -2.48 -19.32
N VAL A 50 2.59 -1.97 -18.21
CA VAL A 50 2.91 -0.55 -18.01
C VAL A 50 3.88 0.02 -19.05
N CYS A 51 4.84 -0.76 -19.55
CA CYS A 51 5.75 -0.28 -20.60
C CYS A 51 5.02 -0.02 -21.92
N ASN A 52 4.10 -0.92 -22.31
CA ASN A 52 3.29 -0.73 -23.52
C ASN A 52 2.33 0.44 -23.35
N LEU A 53 1.73 0.58 -22.16
CA LEU A 53 0.91 1.74 -21.82
C LEU A 53 1.70 3.05 -21.99
N MET A 54 2.91 3.15 -21.42
CA MET A 54 3.73 4.36 -21.52
C MET A 54 4.11 4.71 -22.96
N SER A 55 4.43 3.72 -23.80
CA SER A 55 4.69 3.94 -25.23
C SER A 55 3.44 4.43 -26.00
N ASN A 56 2.26 3.94 -25.63
CA ASN A 56 1.01 4.43 -26.22
C ASN A 56 0.73 5.87 -25.76
N LEU A 57 0.92 6.15 -24.46
CA LEU A 57 0.76 7.48 -23.89
C LEU A 57 1.75 8.49 -24.48
N SER A 58 3.00 8.10 -24.73
CA SER A 58 4.00 8.99 -25.33
C SER A 58 3.60 9.43 -26.73
N THR A 59 2.95 8.54 -27.49
CA THR A 59 2.40 8.84 -28.82
C THR A 59 1.19 9.78 -28.73
N ILE A 60 0.27 9.53 -27.79
CA ILE A 60 -0.96 10.31 -27.63
C ILE A 60 -0.65 11.72 -27.08
N LEU A 61 0.21 11.80 -26.07
CA LEU A 61 0.51 13.01 -25.31
C LEU A 61 1.79 13.73 -25.80
N LYS A 62 2.51 13.14 -26.76
CA LYS A 62 3.70 13.70 -27.41
C LYS A 62 4.83 14.05 -26.42
N PHE A 63 5.16 13.12 -25.53
CA PHE A 63 6.33 13.23 -24.64
C PHE A 63 7.37 12.17 -24.97
N ASP A 64 8.63 12.44 -24.61
CA ASP A 64 9.72 11.48 -24.78
C ASP A 64 9.75 10.46 -23.65
N LEU A 65 9.94 9.18 -23.99
CA LEU A 65 10.13 8.14 -22.99
C LEU A 65 11.49 8.27 -22.30
N PRO A 66 11.59 7.99 -21.00
CA PRO A 66 12.87 7.91 -20.32
C PRO A 66 13.72 6.77 -20.89
N SER A 67 15.04 6.96 -20.89
CA SER A 67 16.00 5.94 -21.34
C SER A 67 15.96 4.66 -20.49
N ASP A 68 15.74 4.81 -19.18
CA ASP A 68 15.51 3.70 -18.26
C ASP A 68 14.01 3.53 -17.95
N THR A 69 13.40 2.49 -18.54
CA THR A 69 11.99 2.14 -18.31
C THR A 69 11.81 1.10 -17.20
N SER A 70 12.90 0.61 -16.58
CA SER A 70 12.84 -0.36 -15.48
C SER A 70 12.09 0.19 -14.27
N TYR A 71 12.14 1.52 -14.08
CA TYR A 71 11.41 2.23 -13.03
C TYR A 71 9.89 2.02 -13.13
N PHE A 72 9.32 1.94 -14.34
CA PHE A 72 7.87 1.73 -14.51
C PHE A 72 7.38 0.41 -13.92
N LYS A 73 8.26 -0.60 -13.88
CA LYS A 73 7.93 -1.93 -13.34
C LYS A 73 8.07 -2.01 -11.82
N LYS A 74 8.65 -0.99 -11.18
CA LYS A 74 8.85 -0.98 -9.73
C LYS A 74 7.53 -0.70 -9.02
N MET A 75 7.20 -1.53 -8.04
CA MET A 75 6.10 -1.25 -7.14
C MET A 75 6.54 -0.19 -6.13
N ILE A 76 5.94 1.01 -6.18
CA ILE A 76 6.32 2.14 -5.34
C ILE A 76 5.92 1.89 -3.88
N MET A 77 4.76 1.27 -3.65
CA MET A 77 4.25 0.95 -2.31
C MET A 77 4.66 -0.48 -1.93
N HIS A 78 5.77 -0.61 -1.23
CA HIS A 78 6.18 -1.91 -0.68
C HIS A 78 5.17 -2.40 0.37
N LYS A 79 5.01 -3.72 0.54
CA LYS A 79 4.07 -4.29 1.53
C LYS A 79 4.36 -3.91 2.99
N PHE A 80 5.56 -3.39 3.26
CA PHE A 80 5.99 -2.89 4.56
C PHE A 80 6.07 -1.35 4.64
N TRP A 81 5.59 -0.61 3.63
CA TRP A 81 5.74 0.85 3.55
C TRP A 81 5.19 1.59 4.78
N SER A 82 4.13 1.08 5.40
CA SER A 82 3.51 1.65 6.60
C SER A 82 4.24 1.30 7.90
N TYR A 83 5.18 0.35 7.84
CA TYR A 83 5.90 -0.17 9.01
C TYR A 83 7.40 0.16 8.98
N LEU A 84 7.98 0.34 7.79
CA LEU A 84 9.40 0.54 7.56
C LEU A 84 9.61 1.72 6.57
N PRO A 85 10.71 2.48 6.69
CA PRO A 85 11.87 2.23 7.56
C PRO A 85 11.64 2.62 9.03
N LEU A 86 12.39 1.98 9.93
CA LEU A 86 12.47 2.33 11.36
C LEU A 86 13.89 2.72 11.72
N ILE A 87 14.04 3.76 12.54
CA ILE A 87 15.33 4.22 13.03
C ILE A 87 15.45 3.91 14.52
N LEU A 88 16.33 2.98 14.85
CA LEU A 88 16.73 2.71 16.23
C LEU A 88 17.95 3.57 16.58
N LYS A 89 17.83 4.41 17.60
CA LYS A 89 18.94 5.20 18.14
C LYS A 89 19.34 4.63 19.50
N ILE A 90 20.58 4.16 19.62
CA ILE A 90 21.13 3.59 20.85
C ILE A 90 22.23 4.51 21.34
N ASP A 91 22.02 5.09 22.51
CA ASP A 91 22.73 6.29 22.95
C ASP A 91 22.70 7.38 21.86
N VAL A 92 23.38 8.51 22.06
CA VAL A 92 23.40 9.60 21.06
C VAL A 92 24.27 9.23 19.83
N SER A 93 24.90 8.04 19.83
CA SER A 93 26.03 7.70 18.95
C SER A 93 25.80 6.56 17.97
N ILE A 94 24.79 5.69 18.16
CA ILE A 94 24.55 4.54 17.27
C ILE A 94 23.19 4.66 16.61
N ILE A 95 23.17 4.50 15.28
CA ILE A 95 21.96 4.54 14.47
C ILE A 95 21.86 3.23 13.69
N ILE A 96 20.73 2.54 13.86
CA ILE A 96 20.40 1.34 13.08
C ILE A 96 19.11 1.63 12.32
N GLU A 97 19.17 1.59 10.99
CA GLU A 97 18.00 1.69 10.12
C GLU A 97 17.51 0.29 9.75
N ILE A 98 16.27 -0.06 10.13
CA ILE A 98 15.61 -1.27 9.67
C ILE A 98 14.74 -0.91 8.47
N THR A 99 14.97 -1.57 7.33
CA THR A 99 14.34 -1.20 6.05
C THR A 99 14.23 -2.38 5.10
N TYR A 100 13.37 -2.28 4.09
CA TYR A 100 13.30 -3.23 2.96
C TYR A 100 14.13 -2.77 1.75
N ASN A 101 14.66 -1.55 1.79
CA ASN A 101 15.47 -1.00 0.71
C ASN A 101 16.89 -1.53 0.78
N LYS A 102 17.31 -2.31 -0.21
CA LYS A 102 18.70 -2.79 -0.31
C LYS A 102 19.66 -1.62 -0.59
N THR A 103 20.77 -1.56 0.13
CA THR A 103 21.92 -0.70 -0.16
C THR A 103 23.24 -1.47 -0.07
N GLU A 104 24.27 -0.99 -0.77
CA GLU A 104 25.61 -1.60 -0.81
C GLU A 104 26.62 -0.87 0.09
N TYR A 105 26.28 0.32 0.58
CA TYR A 105 27.20 1.20 1.32
C TYR A 105 27.16 1.04 2.84
N MET A 106 26.23 0.23 3.35
CA MET A 106 26.00 0.02 4.78
C MET A 106 26.15 -1.45 5.15
N ILE A 107 26.42 -1.72 6.42
CA ILE A 107 26.55 -3.08 6.94
C ILE A 107 25.20 -3.57 7.39
N ASP A 108 24.75 -4.69 6.82
CA ASP A 108 23.53 -5.38 7.25
C ASP A 108 23.82 -6.22 8.50
N LEU A 109 23.31 -5.76 9.65
CA LEU A 109 23.42 -6.41 10.94
C LEU A 109 22.70 -7.76 10.98
N PHE A 110 21.60 -7.96 10.23
CA PHE A 110 20.98 -9.29 10.17
C PHE A 110 21.94 -10.30 9.56
N SER A 111 22.58 -9.95 8.45
CA SER A 111 23.61 -10.79 7.83
C SER A 111 24.84 -10.97 8.75
N PHE A 112 25.31 -9.90 9.42
CA PHE A 112 26.44 -9.96 10.36
C PHE A 112 26.19 -10.89 11.55
N PHE A 113 24.98 -10.87 12.11
CA PHE A 113 24.58 -11.74 13.22
C PHE A 113 24.03 -13.11 12.78
N ASN A 114 23.99 -13.38 11.47
CA ASN A 114 23.40 -14.58 10.89
C ASN A 114 21.93 -14.81 11.30
N ILE A 115 21.13 -13.73 11.32
CA ILE A 115 19.70 -13.74 11.60
C ILE A 115 18.94 -13.88 10.28
N ASN A 116 17.97 -14.80 10.23
CA ASN A 116 17.08 -14.91 9.07
C ASN A 116 16.11 -13.74 9.03
N SER A 117 16.32 -12.79 8.11
CA SER A 117 15.51 -11.58 7.98
C SER A 117 14.47 -11.63 6.86
N PHE A 118 14.11 -12.84 6.40
CA PHE A 118 13.03 -13.01 5.43
C PHE A 118 11.66 -13.02 6.11
N ILE A 119 10.78 -12.13 5.63
CA ILE A 119 9.40 -12.00 6.07
C ILE A 119 8.52 -12.06 4.82
N PHE A 120 7.69 -13.11 4.69
CA PHE A 120 6.85 -13.35 3.50
C PHE A 120 7.60 -13.28 2.17
N ASN A 121 8.73 -13.99 2.10
CA ASN A 121 9.64 -14.04 0.95
C ASN A 121 10.29 -12.68 0.58
N GLU A 122 10.12 -11.65 1.40
CA GLU A 122 10.85 -10.38 1.26
C GLU A 122 11.99 -10.32 2.26
N LYS A 123 13.15 -9.85 1.83
CA LYS A 123 14.27 -9.61 2.73
C LYS A 123 14.16 -8.23 3.37
N ILE A 124 14.32 -8.17 4.69
CA ILE A 124 14.51 -6.94 5.45
C ILE A 124 15.98 -6.82 5.85
N TYR A 125 16.46 -5.59 6.00
CA TYR A 125 17.84 -5.24 6.33
C TYR A 125 17.86 -4.41 7.61
N ALA A 126 18.94 -4.53 8.38
CA ALA A 126 19.22 -3.67 9.54
C ALA A 126 20.58 -3.02 9.34
N TYR A 127 20.60 -1.77 8.87
CA TYR A 127 21.81 -1.10 8.44
C TYR A 127 22.45 -0.23 9.52
N THR A 128 23.76 -0.34 9.64
CA THR A 128 24.63 0.56 10.41
C THR A 128 25.90 0.87 9.61
N ASN A 129 26.65 1.89 10.02
CA ASN A 129 27.94 2.21 9.41
C ASN A 129 29.12 1.47 10.08
N ASN A 130 30.30 1.51 9.45
CA ASN A 130 31.50 0.84 9.96
C ASN A 130 31.96 1.36 11.34
N LYS A 131 31.81 2.66 11.61
CA LYS A 131 32.26 3.25 12.89
C LYS A 131 31.41 2.72 14.05
N GLU A 132 30.09 2.72 13.86
CA GLU A 132 29.13 2.21 14.83
C GLU A 132 29.28 0.70 15.04
N LEU A 133 29.50 -0.08 13.97
CA LEU A 133 29.77 -1.51 14.10
C LEU A 133 30.98 -1.79 15.00
N ASN A 134 32.04 -0.99 14.91
CA ASN A 134 33.22 -1.18 15.77
C ASN A 134 32.88 -0.94 17.24
N ILE A 135 32.11 0.10 17.55
CA ILE A 135 31.61 0.37 18.91
C ILE A 135 30.77 -0.81 19.41
N ILE A 136 29.89 -1.36 18.56
CA ILE A 136 29.06 -2.52 18.88
C ILE A 136 29.93 -3.75 19.20
N LYS A 137 30.99 -4.00 18.41
CA LYS A 137 31.90 -5.14 18.60
C LYS A 137 32.72 -5.05 19.88
N GLU A 138 33.16 -3.84 20.24
CA GLU A 138 34.02 -3.62 21.42
C GLU A 138 33.23 -3.71 22.73
N ASN A 139 31.91 -3.48 22.70
CA ASN A 139 31.05 -3.54 23.87
C ASN A 139 30.18 -4.80 23.89
N ASN A 140 30.62 -5.83 24.63
CA ASN A 140 29.94 -7.12 24.74
C ASN A 140 28.47 -7.04 25.19
N ASN A 141 28.12 -6.12 26.09
CA ASN A 141 26.74 -5.98 26.58
C ASN A 141 25.85 -5.36 25.51
N LEU A 142 26.35 -4.33 24.83
CA LEU A 142 25.68 -3.71 23.70
C LEU A 142 25.48 -4.70 22.55
N TYR A 143 26.53 -5.44 22.19
CA TYR A 143 26.48 -6.51 21.18
C TYR A 143 25.34 -7.48 21.45
N LYS A 144 25.28 -8.05 22.67
CA LYS A 144 24.24 -9.00 23.07
C LYS A 144 22.85 -8.37 23.05
N SER A 145 22.74 -7.10 23.47
CA SER A 145 21.48 -6.38 23.50
C SER A 145 20.93 -6.13 22.10
N ILE A 146 21.78 -5.70 21.16
CA ILE A 146 21.40 -5.49 19.75
C ILE A 146 21.03 -6.82 19.10
N PHE A 147 21.85 -7.86 19.29
CA PHE A 147 21.55 -9.21 18.78
C PHE A 147 20.18 -9.70 19.27
N THR A 148 19.90 -9.55 20.57
CA THR A 148 18.63 -9.98 21.17
C THR A 148 17.47 -9.15 20.62
N PHE A 149 17.63 -7.83 20.51
CA PHE A 149 16.63 -6.94 19.95
C PHE A 149 16.30 -7.31 18.50
N LEU A 150 17.30 -7.49 17.64
CA LEU A 150 17.09 -7.78 16.22
C LEU A 150 16.43 -9.14 16.00
N ASN A 151 16.76 -10.17 16.77
CA ASN A 151 16.04 -11.45 16.72
C ASN A 151 14.58 -11.28 17.13
N ASN A 152 14.34 -10.67 18.30
CA ASN A 152 12.98 -10.45 18.79
C ASN A 152 12.18 -9.55 17.84
N PHE A 153 12.82 -8.61 17.15
CA PHE A 153 12.17 -7.77 16.16
C PHE A 153 11.60 -8.62 15.02
N ILE A 154 12.40 -9.52 14.45
CA ILE A 154 11.93 -10.41 13.36
C ILE A 154 10.77 -11.28 13.81
N ASP A 155 10.86 -11.89 15.00
CA ASP A 155 9.82 -12.76 15.53
C ASP A 155 8.51 -11.99 15.75
N ASN A 156 8.59 -10.81 16.40
CA ASN A 156 7.42 -9.98 16.64
C ASN A 156 6.84 -9.42 15.34
N PHE A 157 7.67 -8.96 14.41
CA PHE A 157 7.20 -8.42 13.14
C PHE A 157 6.48 -9.49 12.32
N ASN A 158 7.01 -10.71 12.28
CA ASN A 158 6.33 -11.87 11.69
C ASN A 158 4.99 -12.14 12.37
N TYR A 159 4.94 -12.14 13.70
CA TYR A 159 3.70 -12.37 14.45
C TYR A 159 2.62 -11.32 14.11
N TYR A 160 2.95 -10.03 14.25
CA TYR A 160 2.00 -8.95 14.00
C TYR A 160 1.54 -8.88 12.55
N TYR A 161 2.44 -9.13 11.59
CA TYR A 161 2.06 -9.14 10.18
C TYR A 161 1.18 -10.35 9.84
N ASN A 162 1.46 -11.53 10.40
CA ASN A 162 0.58 -12.70 10.26
C ASN A 162 -0.82 -12.44 10.86
N ASP A 163 -0.88 -11.81 12.03
CA ASP A 163 -2.16 -11.45 12.65
C ASP A 163 -2.94 -10.43 11.80
N TYR A 164 -2.26 -9.40 11.30
CA TYR A 164 -2.83 -8.45 10.34
C TYR A 164 -3.42 -9.16 9.12
N LEU A 165 -2.69 -10.09 8.49
CA LEU A 165 -3.18 -10.83 7.32
C LEU A 165 -4.43 -11.67 7.61
N LYS A 166 -4.56 -12.24 8.82
CA LYS A 166 -5.76 -12.98 9.23
C LYS A 166 -6.98 -12.07 9.38
N ASN A 167 -6.74 -10.82 9.74
CA ASN A 167 -7.75 -9.82 10.02
C ASN A 167 -7.97 -8.83 8.86
N ILE A 168 -7.27 -9.03 7.72
CA ILE A 168 -7.49 -8.23 6.52
C ILE A 168 -8.96 -8.37 6.09
N ARG A 169 -9.63 -7.23 5.99
CA ARG A 169 -10.96 -7.10 5.42
C ARG A 169 -10.81 -7.01 3.89
N ASP A 170 -10.84 -8.17 3.24
CA ASP A 170 -10.77 -8.26 1.78
C ASP A 170 -12.10 -7.81 1.12
N GLU A 171 -12.15 -7.81 -0.21
CA GLU A 171 -13.34 -7.37 -0.94
C GLU A 171 -14.55 -8.26 -0.66
N LYS A 172 -14.35 -9.55 -0.32
CA LYS A 172 -15.44 -10.45 0.04
C LYS A 172 -16.05 -10.09 1.38
N TYR A 173 -15.22 -9.75 2.37
CA TYR A 173 -15.68 -9.23 3.64
C TYR A 173 -16.52 -7.95 3.44
N ILE A 174 -16.02 -7.01 2.62
CA ILE A 174 -16.72 -5.76 2.30
C ILE A 174 -18.09 -6.03 1.66
N LEU A 175 -18.15 -6.95 0.67
CA LEU A 175 -19.42 -7.33 0.04
C LEU A 175 -20.39 -8.00 1.02
N HIS A 176 -19.89 -8.88 1.89
CA HIS A 176 -20.70 -9.51 2.93
C HIS A 176 -21.28 -8.48 3.91
N TYR A 177 -20.47 -7.50 4.31
CA TYR A 177 -20.92 -6.38 5.14
C TYR A 177 -22.10 -5.64 4.48
N PHE A 178 -21.98 -5.24 3.22
CA PHE A 178 -23.06 -4.50 2.53
C PHE A 178 -24.29 -5.34 2.23
N LYS A 179 -24.14 -6.66 2.10
CA LYS A 179 -25.28 -7.56 1.98
C LYS A 179 -26.18 -7.47 3.22
N ASN A 180 -25.57 -7.39 4.41
CA ASN A 180 -26.29 -7.41 5.69
C ASN A 180 -26.64 -6.01 6.23
N ASN A 181 -25.97 -4.95 5.76
CA ASN A 181 -26.16 -3.58 6.24
C ASN A 181 -26.80 -2.70 5.15
N ILE A 182 -28.14 -2.75 5.07
CA ILE A 182 -28.93 -2.09 4.00
C ILE A 182 -28.72 -0.57 3.96
N LYS A 183 -28.72 0.09 5.12
CA LYS A 183 -28.56 1.56 5.19
C LYS A 183 -27.20 1.99 4.64
N ASP A 184 -26.13 1.35 5.09
CA ASP A 184 -24.77 1.66 4.65
C ASP A 184 -24.56 1.33 3.17
N ARG A 185 -25.17 0.23 2.70
CA ARG A 185 -25.19 -0.13 1.27
C ARG A 185 -25.81 0.99 0.44
N GLN A 186 -26.93 1.54 0.87
CA GLN A 186 -27.60 2.64 0.17
C GLN A 186 -26.74 3.90 0.13
N ILE A 187 -26.03 4.22 1.21
CA ILE A 187 -25.09 5.36 1.25
C ILE A 187 -23.98 5.16 0.21
N LEU A 188 -23.30 4.02 0.25
CA LEU A 188 -22.23 3.74 -0.72
C LEU A 188 -22.77 3.73 -2.17
N LYS A 189 -23.96 3.16 -2.39
CA LYS A 189 -24.60 3.13 -3.72
C LYS A 189 -24.84 4.54 -4.26
N GLN A 190 -25.35 5.46 -3.44
CA GLN A 190 -25.59 6.85 -3.83
C GLN A 190 -24.29 7.56 -4.22
N ILE A 191 -23.22 7.36 -3.44
CA ILE A 191 -21.89 7.91 -3.73
C ILE A 191 -21.39 7.36 -5.08
N LEU A 192 -21.39 6.04 -5.26
CA LEU A 192 -20.87 5.40 -6.48
C LEU A 192 -21.71 5.71 -7.71
N ASP A 193 -23.03 5.83 -7.60
CA ASP A 193 -23.88 6.19 -8.74
C ASP A 193 -23.59 7.58 -9.28
N LYS A 194 -23.32 8.52 -8.38
CA LYS A 194 -22.88 9.87 -8.76
C LYS A 194 -21.47 9.82 -9.37
N GLU A 195 -20.50 9.31 -8.62
CA GLU A 195 -19.08 9.42 -8.99
C GLU A 195 -18.72 8.59 -10.23
N LEU A 196 -19.37 7.44 -10.45
CA LEU A 196 -19.10 6.58 -11.60
C LEU A 196 -19.93 6.90 -12.85
N SER A 197 -20.87 7.85 -12.77
CA SER A 197 -21.78 8.18 -13.88
C SER A 197 -21.04 8.47 -15.19
N HIS A 198 -19.98 9.27 -15.11
CA HIS A 198 -19.21 9.69 -16.28
C HIS A 198 -18.45 8.54 -16.95
N ILE A 199 -17.74 7.72 -16.17
CA ILE A 199 -16.98 6.59 -16.72
C ILE A 199 -17.92 5.49 -17.25
N LYS A 200 -19.08 5.26 -16.62
CA LYS A 200 -20.11 4.35 -17.13
C LYS A 200 -20.61 4.77 -18.52
N GLN A 201 -20.75 6.06 -18.76
CA GLN A 201 -21.19 6.58 -20.06
C GLN A 201 -20.12 6.42 -21.15
N HIS A 202 -18.86 6.71 -20.83
CA HIS A 202 -17.79 6.81 -21.84
C HIS A 202 -16.96 5.53 -22.02
N ARG A 203 -16.80 4.74 -20.95
CA ARG A 203 -16.03 3.49 -20.92
C ARG A 203 -16.76 2.40 -20.11
N PRO A 204 -17.97 2.01 -20.53
CA PRO A 204 -18.71 0.94 -19.88
C PRO A 204 -17.94 -0.40 -19.89
N ASP A 205 -17.05 -0.60 -20.86
CA ASP A 205 -16.16 -1.76 -20.96
C ASP A 205 -15.20 -1.87 -19.76
N ILE A 206 -14.63 -0.75 -19.29
CA ILE A 206 -13.79 -0.71 -18.09
C ILE A 206 -14.64 -1.05 -16.85
N VAL A 207 -15.81 -0.42 -16.71
CA VAL A 207 -16.66 -0.65 -15.54
C VAL A 207 -17.14 -2.11 -15.48
N ALA A 208 -17.40 -2.73 -16.64
CA ALA A 208 -17.78 -4.13 -16.74
C ALA A 208 -16.66 -5.10 -16.29
N SER A 209 -15.39 -4.70 -16.35
CA SER A 209 -14.26 -5.53 -15.89
C SER A 209 -14.13 -5.58 -14.36
N TRP A 210 -14.78 -4.67 -13.63
CA TRP A 210 -14.67 -4.56 -12.17
C TRP A 210 -15.51 -5.59 -11.43
N LYS A 211 -14.96 -6.81 -11.30
CA LYS A 211 -15.62 -7.97 -10.66
C LYS A 211 -16.41 -7.63 -9.39
N TYR A 212 -15.76 -7.04 -8.38
CA TYR A 212 -16.40 -6.79 -7.07
C TYR A 212 -17.45 -5.68 -7.12
N TYR A 213 -17.28 -4.70 -8.01
CA TYR A 213 -18.32 -3.69 -8.24
C TYR A 213 -19.58 -4.31 -8.87
N GLN A 214 -19.42 -5.25 -9.82
CA GLN A 214 -20.54 -5.98 -10.39
C GLN A 214 -21.27 -6.86 -9.37
N GLU A 215 -20.55 -7.46 -8.42
CA GLU A 215 -21.14 -8.20 -7.30
C GLU A 215 -21.90 -7.26 -6.35
N PHE A 216 -21.35 -6.09 -6.04
CA PHE A 216 -22.03 -5.06 -5.23
C PHE A 216 -23.33 -4.56 -5.87
N GLU A 217 -23.34 -4.29 -7.18
CA GLU A 217 -24.54 -3.86 -7.91
C GLU A 217 -25.65 -4.94 -7.88
N LYS A 218 -25.31 -6.23 -7.87
CA LYS A 218 -26.29 -7.31 -7.70
C LYS A 218 -26.90 -7.28 -6.29
N ILE A 219 -26.06 -7.15 -5.26
CA ILE A 219 -26.53 -7.03 -3.86
C ILE A 219 -27.50 -5.85 -3.71
N CYS A 220 -27.27 -4.74 -4.41
CA CYS A 220 -28.15 -3.56 -4.37
C CYS A 220 -29.49 -3.75 -5.09
N LYS A 221 -29.60 -4.69 -6.03
CA LYS A 221 -30.84 -5.01 -6.75
C LYS A 221 -31.70 -6.03 -6.00
N ASP A 222 -31.06 -6.91 -5.23
CA ASP A 222 -31.70 -8.04 -4.57
C ASP A 222 -32.38 -7.68 -3.22
N GLY A 223 -32.25 -6.45 -2.72
CA GLY A 223 -32.94 -6.00 -1.50
C GLY A 223 -32.83 -4.51 -1.24
#